data_AF-K2JCA0-F1
#
_entry.id   AF-K2JCA0-F1
#
_cell.length_a   1.000
_cell.length_b   1.000
_cell.length_c   1.000
_cell.angle_alpha   90.00
_cell.angle_beta   90.00
_cell.angle_gamma   90.00
#
_symmetry.space_group_name_H-M   'P 1'
#
loop_
_entity.id
_entity.type
_entity.pdbx_description
1 polymer ?
#
loop_
_entity_poly.entity_id
_entity_poly.type
_entity_poly.pdbx_seq_one_letter_code
_entity_poly.pdbx_strand_id
1 'polypeptide(L)'
;MVAFWSSIALHRDVYSGDLVRAHRNHSGLQRQDFDRRLDLFQATLDETAPTVDAANYLLSRTEIIARELARMLFECPREPKTHTGAKQAD
;
A
#
# COMPACT_ATOMS: atom_id res chain seq x y z
N MET A 1 0.53 8.08 7.54
CA MET A 1 -0.13 6.85 8.06
C MET A 1 -1.49 7.12 8.69
N VAL A 2 -1.67 8.11 9.57
CA VAL A 2 -2.98 8.41 10.19
C VAL A 2 -4.09 8.70 9.16
N ALA A 3 -3.82 9.54 8.16
CA ALA A 3 -4.79 9.85 7.09
C ALA A 3 -5.21 8.59 6.30
N PHE A 4 -4.24 7.79 5.89
CA PHE A 4 -4.48 6.51 5.19
C PHE A 4 -5.39 5.57 6.00
N TRP A 5 -5.04 5.34 7.27
CA TRP A 5 -5.84 4.47 8.14
C TRP A 5 -7.20 5.08 8.47
N SER A 6 -7.32 6.41 8.55
CA SER A 6 -8.62 7.08 8.74
C SER A 6 -9.52 6.89 7.52
N SER A 7 -8.96 6.91 6.31
CA SER A 7 -9.71 6.61 5.08
C SER A 7 -10.20 5.17 5.02
N ILE A 8 -9.37 4.22 5.47
CA ILE A 8 -9.76 2.82 5.56
C ILE A 8 -10.75 2.64 6.71
N ALA A 9 -10.32 2.82 7.96
CA ALA A 9 -11.10 2.57 9.17
C ALA A 9 -12.45 3.29 9.21
N LEU A 10 -12.49 4.56 8.79
CA LEU A 10 -13.62 5.46 9.02
C LEU A 10 -14.30 5.91 7.72
N HIS A 11 -13.91 5.37 6.55
CA HIS A 11 -14.40 5.78 5.23
C HIS A 11 -14.33 7.29 4.99
N ARG A 12 -13.29 7.94 5.54
CA ARG A 12 -13.04 9.38 5.35
C ARG A 12 -12.26 9.61 4.06
N ASP A 13 -12.69 10.52 3.19
CA ASP A 13 -11.93 10.86 1.98
C ASP A 13 -10.78 11.83 2.26
N VAL A 14 -9.79 11.38 3.04
CA VAL A 14 -8.66 12.19 3.54
C VAL A 14 -7.29 11.69 3.07
N TYR A 15 -7.26 10.62 2.28
CA TYR A 15 -6.06 10.08 1.67
C TYR A 15 -6.26 9.91 0.17
N SER A 16 -5.45 10.60 -0.62
CA SER A 16 -5.48 10.60 -2.10
C SER A 16 -4.18 10.10 -2.73
N GLY A 17 -3.33 9.41 -1.96
CA GLY A 17 -2.00 8.97 -2.42
C GLY A 17 -2.04 7.71 -3.27
N ASP A 18 -1.17 7.64 -4.29
CA ASP A 18 -0.96 6.45 -5.11
C ASP A 18 -0.01 5.45 -4.40
N LEU A 19 -0.60 4.37 -3.89
CA LEU A 19 0.12 3.31 -3.19
C LEU A 19 1.14 2.61 -4.09
N VAL A 20 0.80 2.36 -5.36
CA VAL A 20 1.69 1.66 -6.29
C VAL A 20 2.93 2.52 -6.54
N ARG A 21 2.74 3.80 -6.85
CA ARG A 21 3.86 4.73 -7.07
C ARG A 21 4.74 4.90 -5.82
N ALA A 22 4.13 4.96 -4.64
CA ALA A 22 4.86 5.09 -3.38
C ALA A 22 5.83 3.91 -3.14
N HIS A 23 5.43 2.69 -3.48
CA HIS A 23 6.22 1.49 -3.22
C HIS A 23 7.16 1.10 -4.38
N ARG A 24 6.81 1.46 -5.63
CA ARG A 24 7.55 1.09 -6.85
C ARG A 24 8.98 1.66 -6.92
N ASN A 25 9.30 2.67 -6.13
CA ASN A 25 10.62 3.31 -6.11
C ASN A 25 11.58 2.72 -5.06
N HIS A 26 11.12 1.78 -4.22
CA HIS A 26 12.01 1.10 -3.27
C HIS A 26 12.86 0.05 -3.97
N SER A 27 14.15 0.34 -4.11
CA SER A 27 15.15 -0.62 -4.56
C SER A 27 15.23 -1.79 -3.58
N GLY A 28 15.07 -3.01 -4.08
CA GLY A 28 15.21 -4.22 -3.27
C GLY A 28 13.91 -4.77 -2.68
N LEU A 29 12.77 -4.09 -2.86
CA LEU A 29 11.47 -4.60 -2.41
C LEU A 29 11.16 -5.98 -3.01
N GLN A 30 10.93 -6.97 -2.15
CA GLN A 30 10.59 -8.34 -2.50
C GLN A 30 9.13 -8.65 -2.15
N ARG A 31 8.55 -9.69 -2.77
CA ARG A 31 7.18 -10.15 -2.43
C ARG A 31 7.06 -10.54 -0.96
N GLN A 32 8.06 -11.24 -0.42
CA GLN A 32 8.11 -11.68 0.98
C GLN A 32 8.07 -10.53 1.99
N ASP A 33 8.43 -9.30 1.60
CA ASP A 33 8.35 -8.14 2.48
C ASP A 33 6.90 -7.78 2.81
N PHE A 34 5.95 -8.13 1.94
CA PHE A 34 4.52 -7.93 2.18
C PHE A 34 4.00 -8.88 3.25
N ASP A 35 4.41 -10.16 3.20
CA ASP A 35 4.07 -11.16 4.21
C ASP A 35 4.66 -10.75 5.57
N ARG A 36 5.95 -10.39 5.59
CA ARG A 36 6.61 -9.93 6.83
C ARG A 36 5.93 -8.71 7.43
N ARG A 37 5.45 -7.78 6.59
CA ARG A 37 4.71 -6.61 7.05
C ARG A 37 3.34 -7.00 7.64
N LEU A 38 2.65 -7.98 7.08
CA LEU A 38 1.38 -8.48 7.62
C LEU A 38 1.58 -9.13 8.99
N ASP A 39 2.62 -9.94 9.16
CA ASP A 39 2.96 -10.55 10.46
C ASP A 39 3.18 -9.48 11.54
N LEU A 40 3.99 -8.47 11.23
CA LEU A 40 4.27 -7.37 12.15
C LEU A 40 3.01 -6.53 12.44
N PHE A 41 2.16 -6.34 11.43
CA PHE A 41 0.92 -5.60 11.59
C PHE A 41 -0.06 -6.36 12.48
N GLN A 42 -0.18 -7.68 12.31
CA GLN A 42 -0.99 -8.52 13.19
C GLN A 42 -0.47 -8.47 14.63
N ALA A 43 0.83 -8.67 14.84
CA ALA A 43 1.42 -8.56 16.18
C ALA A 43 1.16 -7.19 16.82
N THR A 44 1.21 -6.12 16.03
CA THR A 44 0.86 -4.77 16.50
C THR A 44 -0.61 -4.67 16.90
N LEU A 45 -1.52 -5.28 16.14
CA LEU A 45 -2.95 -5.28 16.47
C LEU A 45 -3.24 -6.09 17.73
N ASP A 46 -2.57 -7.21 17.92
CA ASP A 46 -2.69 -8.03 19.13
C ASP A 46 -2.31 -7.24 20.40
N GLU A 47 -1.35 -6.32 20.28
CA GLU A 47 -0.90 -5.46 21.38
C GLU A 47 -1.74 -4.18 21.57
N THR A 48 -2.30 -3.62 20.49
CA THR A 48 -2.81 -2.24 20.50
C THR A 48 -4.30 -2.09 20.19
N ALA A 49 -4.94 -3.11 19.59
CA ALA A 49 -6.34 -2.99 19.22
C ALA A 49 -7.23 -2.96 20.47
N PRO A 50 -8.23 -2.07 20.52
CA PRO A 50 -9.12 -1.96 21.67
C PRO A 50 -10.05 -3.17 21.82
N THR A 51 -10.29 -3.91 20.73
CA THR A 51 -11.09 -5.14 20.69
C THR A 51 -10.56 -6.10 19.62
N VAL A 52 -10.86 -7.39 19.79
CA VAL A 52 -10.57 -8.44 18.78
C VAL A 52 -11.26 -8.14 17.46
N ASP A 53 -12.50 -7.63 17.49
CA ASP A 53 -13.23 -7.26 16.28
C ASP A 53 -12.54 -6.11 15.52
N ALA A 54 -11.99 -5.12 16.23
CA ALA A 54 -11.24 -4.04 15.61
C ALA A 54 -9.94 -4.55 14.97
N ALA A 55 -9.24 -5.47 15.62
CA ALA A 55 -8.06 -6.15 15.05
C ALA A 55 -8.44 -6.89 13.76
N ASN A 56 -9.44 -7.77 13.82
CA ASN A 56 -9.90 -8.56 12.67
C ASN A 56 -10.35 -7.68 11.50
N TYR A 57 -11.06 -6.60 11.79
CA TYR A 57 -11.51 -5.64 10.78
C TYR A 57 -10.36 -4.93 10.07
N LEU A 58 -9.31 -4.53 10.80
CA LEU A 58 -8.14 -3.89 10.22
C LEU A 58 -7.26 -4.89 9.47
N LEU A 59 -7.04 -6.08 10.05
CA LEU A 59 -6.22 -7.12 9.45
C LEU A 59 -6.76 -7.56 8.09
N SER A 60 -8.04 -7.94 8.02
CA SER A 60 -8.68 -8.39 6.78
C SER A 60 -8.55 -7.41 5.62
N ARG A 61 -8.68 -6.10 5.88
CA ARG A 61 -8.51 -5.07 4.85
C ARG A 61 -7.06 -4.83 4.49
N THR A 62 -6.16 -4.93 5.46
CA THR A 62 -4.73 -4.80 5.23
C THR A 62 -4.21 -5.93 4.34
N GLU A 63 -4.70 -7.14 4.54
CA GLU A 63 -4.38 -8.29 3.69
C GLU A 63 -4.84 -8.09 2.24
N ILE A 64 -6.08 -7.61 2.02
CA ILE A 64 -6.59 -7.30 0.68
C ILE A 64 -5.68 -6.27 -0.01
N ILE A 65 -5.37 -5.17 0.69
CA ILE A 65 -4.51 -4.12 0.16
C ILE A 65 -3.10 -4.64 -0.13
N ALA A 66 -2.53 -5.47 0.76
CA ALA A 66 -1.21 -6.05 0.57
C ALA A 66 -1.16 -6.95 -0.68
N ARG A 67 -2.18 -7.82 -0.85
CA ARG A 67 -2.29 -8.70 -2.03
C ARG A 67 -2.40 -7.89 -3.34
N GLU A 68 -3.30 -6.93 -3.38
CA GLU A 68 -3.49 -6.09 -4.58
C GLU A 68 -2.25 -5.25 -4.89
N LEU A 69 -1.63 -4.66 -3.87
CA LEU A 69 -0.42 -3.86 -4.05
C LEU A 69 0.75 -4.72 -4.54
N ALA A 70 0.97 -5.91 -3.96
CA ALA A 70 2.01 -6.83 -4.42
C ALA A 70 1.77 -7.24 -5.88
N ARG A 71 0.54 -7.62 -6.24
CA ARG A 71 0.16 -7.92 -7.62
C ARG A 71 0.50 -6.76 -8.57
N MET A 72 0.07 -5.54 -8.22
CA MET A 72 0.32 -4.36 -9.05
C MET A 72 1.80 -3.98 -9.20
N LEU A 73 2.63 -4.29 -8.20
CA LEU A 73 4.06 -3.98 -8.22
C LEU A 73 4.88 -5.00 -9.00
N PHE A 74 4.54 -6.29 -8.90
CA PHE A 74 5.38 -7.37 -9.41
C PHE A 74 4.83 -8.06 -10.66
N GLU A 75 3.53 -7.94 -10.95
CA GLU A 75 2.90 -8.60 -12.11
C GLU A 75 2.44 -7.59 -13.15
N CYS A 76 2.16 -6.34 -12.75
CA CYS A 76 1.73 -5.31 -13.69
C CYS A 76 2.96 -4.59 -14.29
N PRO A 77 3.14 -4.62 -15.63
CA PRO A 77 4.24 -3.94 -16.30
C PRO A 77 4.27 -2.47 -15.91
N ARG A 78 5.47 -1.90 -15.73
CA ARG A 78 5.62 -0.46 -15.58
C ARG A 78 5.21 0.19 -16.90
N GLU A 79 4.26 1.11 -16.88
CA GLU A 79 4.00 1.94 -18.05
C GLU A 79 5.30 2.64 -18.45
N PRO A 80 5.71 2.59 -19.73
CA PRO A 80 6.87 3.31 -20.19
C PRO A 80 6.66 4.79 -19.91
N LYS A 81 7.63 5.44 -19.27
CA LYS A 81 7.64 6.90 -19.14
C LYS A 81 7.73 7.47 -20.55
N THR A 82 6.62 7.92 -21.11
CA THR A 82 6.63 8.76 -22.32
C THR A 82 7.26 10.09 -21.94
N HIS A 83 8.58 10.17 -22.10
CA HIS A 83 9.25 11.45 -22.20
C HIS A 83 8.88 12.05 -23.55
N THR A 84 7.72 12.71 -23.64
CA THR A 84 7.47 13.67 -24.72
C THR A 84 8.30 14.92 -24.44
N GLY A 85 9.61 14.79 -24.68
CA GLY A 85 10.50 15.91 -24.88
C GLY A 85 10.41 16.34 -26.34
N ALA A 86 9.35 17.04 -26.71
CA ALA A 86 9.35 17.82 -27.93
C ALA A 86 10.23 19.06 -27.67
N LYS A 87 11.52 18.93 -28.00
CA LYS A 87 12.38 20.06 -28.32
C LYS A 87 11.69 20.81 -29.46
N GLN A 88 11.12 21.98 -29.20
CA GLN A 88 10.89 22.96 -30.24
C GLN A 88 12.24 23.61 -30.53
N ALA A 89 12.85 23.26 -31.66
CA ALA A 89 13.89 24.05 -32.30
C ALA A 89 13.19 25.05 -33.23
N ASP A 90 13.36 26.34 -32.98
CA ASP A 90 14.18 27.31 -33.75
C ASP A 90 14.07 28.66 -33.03
#